data_AF-A0A842P111-F1
#
_entry.id   AF-A0A842P111-F1
#
_cell.length_a   1.000
_cell.length_b   1.000
_cell.length_c   1.000
_cell.angle_alpha   90.00
_cell.angle_beta   90.00
_cell.angle_gamma   90.00
#
_symmetry.space_group_name_H-M   'P 1'
#
loop_
_entity.id
_entity.type
_entity.pdbx_description
1 polymer ?
#
loop_
_entity_poly.entity_id
_entity_poly.type
_entity_poly.pdbx_seq_one_letter_code
_entity_poly.pdbx_strand_id
1 'polypeptide(L)'
;MATALFVFMLALAGVPPLAGFLSKLLLVSGIVDATVHTSMSFDDGVLSTLQSLHWVVYLGLLVFLNSALSLYYYLRVGWVMFFEDPPTRKRMVYAPFLRITIMLCLVGTLAFGIGPLADHLMGLVSNAAIAFF
;
A
#
# COMPACT_ATOMS: atom_id res chain seq x y z
N MET A 1 -16.01 16.08 -0.67
CA MET A 1 -15.04 15.99 0.45
C MET A 1 -15.06 14.59 1.05
N ALA A 2 -16.24 14.06 1.42
CA ALA A 2 -16.36 12.68 1.91
C ALA A 2 -15.77 11.63 0.95
N THR A 3 -16.02 11.77 -0.35
CA THR A 3 -15.43 10.92 -1.39
C THR A 3 -13.91 10.96 -1.43
N ALA A 4 -13.29 12.12 -1.17
CA ALA A 4 -11.83 12.24 -1.16
C ALA A 4 -11.20 11.55 0.06
N LEU A 5 -11.82 11.68 1.23
CA LEU A 5 -11.40 10.96 2.43
C LEU A 5 -11.60 9.45 2.31
N PHE A 6 -12.69 9.03 1.67
CA PHE A 6 -12.92 7.63 1.35
C PHE A 6 -11.84 7.07 0.42
N VAL A 7 -11.47 7.81 -0.64
CA VAL A 7 -10.37 7.42 -1.54
C VAL A 7 -9.03 7.33 -0.79
N PHE A 8 -8.73 8.24 0.15
CA PHE A 8 -7.53 8.11 1.00
C PHE A 8 -7.58 6.89 1.91
N MET A 9 -8.73 6.58 2.50
CA MET A 9 -8.90 5.37 3.31
C MET A 9 -8.72 4.10 2.46
N LEU A 10 -9.20 4.09 1.22
CA LEU A 10 -8.94 3.01 0.27
C LEU A 10 -7.45 2.95 -0.14
N ALA A 11 -6.78 4.10 -0.27
CA ALA A 11 -5.35 4.15 -0.57
C ALA A 11 -4.50 3.52 0.54
N LEU A 12 -4.83 3.82 1.80
CA LEU A 12 -4.19 3.23 2.99
C LEU A 12 -4.50 1.74 3.13
N ALA A 13 -5.72 1.33 2.80
CA ALA A 13 -6.12 -0.08 2.79
C ALA A 13 -5.32 -0.90 1.76
N GLY A 14 -4.88 -0.28 0.67
CA GLY A 14 -4.10 -0.93 -0.37
C GLY A 14 -4.96 -1.68 -1.38
N VAL A 15 -6.02 -1.04 -1.89
CA VAL A 15 -6.83 -1.58 -3.00
C VAL A 15 -6.01 -1.51 -4.31
N PRO A 16 -6.12 -2.49 -5.24
CA PRO A 16 -5.22 -2.65 -6.39
C PRO A 16 -4.93 -1.43 -7.29
N PRO A 17 -5.83 -0.44 -7.48
CA PRO A 17 -5.53 0.74 -8.29
C PRO A 17 -4.83 1.88 -7.50
N LEU A 18 -4.51 1.70 -6.21
CA LEU A 18 -3.98 2.77 -5.35
C LEU A 18 -2.54 2.47 -4.90
N ALA A 19 -1.73 3.53 -4.76
CA ALA A 19 -0.30 3.46 -4.45
C ALA A 19 0.06 2.63 -3.20
N GLY A 20 -0.84 2.55 -2.20
CA GLY A 20 -0.61 1.75 -1.00
C GLY A 20 -0.58 0.25 -1.22
N PHE A 21 -1.17 -0.27 -2.31
CA PHE A 21 -1.04 -1.67 -2.70
C PHE A 21 0.36 -1.93 -3.26
N LEU A 22 0.82 -1.07 -4.17
CA LEU A 22 2.13 -1.18 -4.81
C LEU A 22 3.26 -1.18 -3.78
N SER A 23 3.19 -0.31 -2.76
CA SER A 23 4.16 -0.27 -1.67
C SER A 23 4.26 -1.58 -0.90
N LYS A 24 3.12 -2.21 -0.57
CA LYS A 24 3.11 -3.52 0.12
C LYS A 24 3.60 -4.65 -0.79
N LEU A 25 3.22 -4.63 -2.08
CA LEU A 25 3.70 -5.62 -3.04
C LEU A 25 5.21 -5.53 -3.26
N LEU A 26 5.73 -4.32 -3.48
CA LEU A 26 7.16 -4.09 -3.68
C LEU A 26 7.98 -4.54 -2.47
N LEU A 27 7.48 -4.29 -1.26
CA LEU A 27 8.09 -4.77 -0.02
C LEU A 27 8.11 -6.30 0.04
N VAL A 28 6.99 -6.97 -0.25
CA VAL A 28 6.94 -8.44 -0.25
C VAL A 28 7.85 -9.01 -1.33
N SER A 29 7.83 -8.47 -2.56
CA SER A 29 8.71 -8.92 -3.64
C SER A 29 10.18 -8.68 -3.31
N GLY A 30 10.53 -7.56 -2.69
CA GLY A 30 11.91 -7.25 -2.31
C GLY A 30 12.43 -8.19 -1.22
N ILE A 31 11.59 -8.54 -0.23
CA ILE A 31 11.93 -9.55 0.79
C ILE A 31 12.13 -10.91 0.12
N VAL A 32 11.21 -11.34 -0.75
CA VAL A 32 11.31 -12.62 -1.47
C VAL A 32 12.59 -12.66 -2.30
N ASP A 33 12.87 -11.64 -3.10
CA ASP A 33 14.05 -11.57 -3.96
C ASP A 33 15.36 -11.58 -3.16
N ALA A 34 15.45 -10.78 -2.09
CA ALA A 34 16.61 -10.78 -1.19
C ALA A 34 16.84 -12.16 -0.54
N THR A 35 15.77 -12.86 -0.20
CA THR A 35 15.89 -14.22 0.37
C THR A 35 16.24 -15.26 -0.67
N VAL A 36 15.73 -15.16 -1.90
CA VAL A 36 16.07 -16.04 -3.03
C VAL A 36 17.54 -15.90 -3.41
N HIS A 37 18.08 -14.68 -3.46
CA HIS A 37 19.51 -14.43 -3.71
C HIS A 37 20.44 -15.01 -2.63
N THR A 38 19.93 -15.25 -1.41
CA THR A 38 20.71 -15.85 -0.31
C THR A 38 20.59 -17.38 -0.27
N SER A 39 19.57 -17.98 -0.91
CA SER A 39 19.19 -19.39 -0.70
C SER A 39 19.16 -20.28 -1.95
N MET A 40 19.48 -19.75 -3.13
CA MET A 40 19.41 -20.51 -4.39
C MET A 40 20.78 -21.08 -4.80
N SER A 41 21.17 -22.19 -4.16
CA SER A 41 22.10 -23.17 -4.74
C SER A 41 21.26 -24.38 -5.19
N PHE A 42 21.11 -24.56 -6.50
CA PHE A 42 20.27 -25.57 -7.13
C PHE A 42 20.86 -27.00 -7.10
N ASP A 43 21.40 -27.44 -5.96
CA ASP A 43 21.96 -28.80 -5.81
C ASP A 43 21.27 -29.65 -4.74
N ASP A 44 20.34 -29.08 -3.96
CA ASP A 44 19.59 -29.80 -2.94
C ASP A 44 18.07 -29.65 -3.16
N GLY A 45 17.36 -30.78 -3.19
CA GLY A 45 15.99 -30.90 -3.68
C GLY A 45 14.94 -30.00 -3.00
N VAL A 46 13.76 -29.94 -3.63
CA VAL A 46 12.59 -29.09 -3.32
C VAL A 46 12.22 -28.97 -1.83
N LEU A 47 12.57 -29.95 -1.00
CA LEU A 47 12.29 -29.95 0.44
C LEU A 47 13.19 -29.00 1.25
N SER A 48 14.47 -28.80 0.87
CA SER A 48 15.42 -27.91 1.57
C SER A 48 15.11 -26.44 1.30
N THR A 49 14.65 -26.13 0.08
CA THR A 49 14.19 -24.80 -0.32
C THR A 49 12.97 -24.38 0.49
N LEU A 50 11.99 -25.28 0.69
CA LEU A 50 10.82 -25.04 1.55
C LEU A 50 11.18 -24.78 3.01
N GLN A 51 12.24 -25.40 3.53
CA GLN A 51 12.68 -25.18 4.90
C GLN A 51 13.35 -23.80 5.10
N SER A 52 14.08 -23.30 4.10
CA SER A 52 14.65 -21.93 4.12
C SER A 52 13.59 -20.83 3.95
N LEU A 53 12.48 -21.15 3.28
CA LEU A 53 11.35 -20.24 3.06
C LEU A 53 10.52 -20.00 4.33
N HIS A 54 10.66 -20.82 5.38
CA HIS A 54 9.71 -20.85 6.49
C HIS A 54 9.55 -19.49 7.20
N TRP A 55 10.64 -18.75 7.44
CA TRP A 55 10.59 -17.42 8.05
C TRP A 55 9.96 -16.37 7.12
N VAL A 56 10.34 -16.38 5.84
CA VAL A 56 9.89 -15.41 4.83
C VAL A 56 8.42 -15.58 4.51
N VAL A 57 7.97 -16.83 4.41
CA VAL A 57 6.55 -17.16 4.21
C VAL A 57 5.73 -16.65 5.38
N TYR A 58 6.22 -16.76 6.62
CA TYR A 58 5.52 -16.20 7.78
C TYR A 58 5.42 -14.68 7.72
N LEU A 59 6.51 -13.98 7.33
CA LEU A 59 6.48 -12.52 7.13
C LEU A 59 5.53 -12.11 5.99
N GLY A 60 5.58 -12.78 4.84
CA GLY A 60 4.68 -12.54 3.72
C GLY A 60 3.22 -12.76 4.10
N LEU A 61 2.94 -13.85 4.84
CA LEU A 61 1.62 -14.14 5.38
C LEU A 61 1.15 -13.03 6.33
N LEU A 62 2.01 -12.57 7.26
CA LEU A 62 1.68 -11.47 8.18
C LEU A 62 1.40 -10.15 7.44
N VAL A 63 2.19 -9.82 6.41
CA VAL A 63 1.96 -8.62 5.58
C VAL A 63 0.62 -8.72 4.84
N PHE A 64 0.32 -9.88 4.28
CA PHE A 64 -0.95 -10.13 3.60
C PHE A 64 -2.14 -10.03 4.57
N LEU A 65 -2.04 -10.66 5.74
CA LEU A 65 -3.08 -10.63 6.78
C LEU A 65 -3.34 -9.21 7.29
N ASN A 66 -2.29 -8.45 7.56
CA ASN A 66 -2.38 -7.04 7.96
C ASN A 66 -3.08 -6.20 6.87
N SER A 67 -2.78 -6.47 5.60
CA SER A 67 -3.47 -5.79 4.49
C SER A 67 -4.95 -6.16 4.41
N ALA A 68 -5.30 -7.44 4.55
CA ALA A 68 -6.70 -7.89 4.53
C ALA A 68 -7.52 -7.31 5.69
N LEU A 69 -6.94 -7.27 6.90
CA LEU A 69 -7.57 -6.67 8.08
C LEU A 69 -7.81 -5.17 7.88
N SER A 70 -6.80 -4.45 7.36
CA SER A 70 -6.94 -3.04 7.01
C SER A 70 -8.02 -2.83 5.96
N LEU A 71 -8.09 -3.67 4.92
CA LEU A 71 -9.13 -3.53 3.91
C LEU A 71 -10.53 -3.64 4.50
N TYR A 72 -10.78 -4.65 5.35
CA TYR A 72 -12.06 -4.82 6.01
C TYR A 72 -12.44 -3.61 6.88
N TYR A 73 -11.51 -3.15 7.73
CA TYR A 73 -11.79 -2.03 8.64
C TYR A 73 -12.05 -0.73 7.89
N TYR A 74 -11.25 -0.43 6.86
CA TYR A 74 -11.33 0.83 6.14
C TYR A 74 -12.56 0.86 5.21
N LEU A 75 -12.96 -0.28 4.62
CA LEU A 75 -14.25 -0.37 3.91
C LEU A 75 -15.42 -0.11 4.87
N ARG A 76 -15.39 -0.69 6.07
CA ARG A 76 -16.43 -0.49 7.08
C ARG A 76 -16.53 0.97 7.51
N VAL A 77 -15.41 1.65 7.73
CA VAL A 77 -15.41 3.09 8.06
C VAL A 77 -16.03 3.92 6.94
N GLY A 78 -15.74 3.59 5.67
CA GLY A 78 -16.39 4.23 4.54
C GLY A 78 -17.89 3.99 4.49
N TRP A 79 -18.33 2.76 4.77
CA TRP A 79 -19.75 2.44 4.88
C TRP A 79 -20.42 3.29 5.96
N VAL A 80 -19.84 3.32 7.16
CA VAL A 80 -20.34 4.10 8.30
C VAL A 80 -20.45 5.58 7.94
N MET A 81 -19.46 6.11 7.22
CA MET A 81 -19.41 7.51 6.81
C MET A 81 -20.52 7.92 5.83
N PHE A 82 -20.97 7.01 4.96
CA PHE A 82 -21.98 7.31 3.93
C PHE A 82 -23.41 6.91 4.34
N PHE A 83 -23.57 5.91 5.20
CA PHE A 83 -24.88 5.32 5.49
C PHE A 83 -25.39 5.56 6.92
N GLU A 84 -24.55 5.99 7.87
CA GLU A 84 -25.02 6.37 9.20
C GLU A 84 -25.15 7.88 9.38
N ASP A 85 -26.28 8.31 9.95
CA ASP A 85 -26.55 9.71 10.24
C ASP A 85 -25.69 10.20 11.42
N PRO A 86 -25.08 11.40 11.31
CA PRO A 86 -24.24 11.93 12.38
C PRO A 86 -25.08 12.32 13.61
N PRO A 87 -24.65 11.96 14.84
CA PRO A 87 -25.38 12.30 16.07
C PRO A 87 -25.37 13.81 16.38
N THR A 88 -24.51 14.60 15.74
CA THR A 88 -24.48 16.07 15.87
C THR A 88 -24.18 16.73 14.53
N ARG A 89 -25.11 17.57 14.07
CA ARG A 89 -25.04 18.32 12.81
C ARG A 89 -24.19 19.59 12.96
N LYS A 90 -22.96 19.48 13.48
CA LYS A 90 -22.07 20.63 13.65
C LYS A 90 -21.49 21.01 12.29
N ARG A 91 -21.87 22.18 11.76
CA ARG A 91 -21.42 22.69 10.46
C ARG A 91 -19.90 22.87 10.49
N MET A 92 -19.16 22.03 9.75
CA MET A 92 -17.71 22.19 9.59
C MET A 92 -17.38 23.57 9.02
N VAL A 93 -16.34 24.21 9.56
CA VAL A 93 -15.84 25.50 9.09
C VAL A 93 -15.32 25.35 7.66
N TYR A 94 -15.79 26.21 6.77
CA TYR A 94 -15.44 26.17 5.36
C TYR A 94 -14.02 26.72 5.16
N ALA A 95 -13.02 25.83 5.13
CA ALA A 95 -11.62 26.20 4.88
C ALA A 95 -11.24 25.84 3.42
N PRO A 96 -11.25 26.81 2.48
CA PRO A 96 -10.98 26.55 1.06
C PRO A 96 -9.55 26.05 0.81
N PHE A 97 -8.57 26.50 1.60
CA PHE A 97 -7.19 26.01 1.53
C PHE A 97 -7.08 24.52 1.84
N LEU A 98 -7.75 24.06 2.90
CA LEU A 98 -7.76 22.65 3.29
C LEU A 98 -8.32 21.77 2.16
N ARG A 99 -9.34 22.27 1.47
CA ARG A 99 -9.98 21.59 0.35
C ARG A 99 -9.06 21.44 -0.87
N ILE A 100 -8.27 22.47 -1.19
CA ILE A 100 -7.30 22.42 -2.29
C ILE A 100 -6.20 21.40 -1.97
N THR A 101 -5.66 21.41 -0.75
CA THR A 101 -4.64 20.44 -0.31
C THR A 101 -5.14 19.00 -0.40
N ILE A 102 -6.36 18.73 0.08
CA ILE A 102 -6.97 17.39 0.02
C ILE A 102 -7.12 16.92 -1.44
N MET A 103 -7.56 17.80 -2.35
CA MET A 103 -7.72 17.46 -3.76
C MET A 103 -6.37 17.25 -4.45
N LEU A 104 -5.36 18.08 -4.15
CA LEU A 104 -4.00 17.91 -4.66
C LEU A 104 -3.40 16.58 -4.22
N CYS A 105 -3.48 16.24 -2.92
CA CYS A 105 -3.00 14.97 -2.41
C CYS A 105 -3.76 13.79 -3.02
N LEU A 106 -5.07 13.92 -3.24
CA LEU A 106 -5.88 12.86 -3.85
C LEU A 106 -5.41 12.57 -5.27
N VAL A 107 -5.22 13.64 -6.07
CA VAL A 107 -4.68 13.52 -7.43
C VAL A 107 -3.28 12.91 -7.40
N GLY A 108 -2.42 13.34 -6.47
CA GLY A 108 -1.09 12.75 -6.28
C GLY A 108 -1.15 11.25 -5.95
N THR A 109 -1.97 10.83 -4.99
CA THR A 109 -2.11 9.43 -4.59
C THR A 109 -2.66 8.55 -5.72
N LEU A 110 -3.58 9.07 -6.55
CA LEU A 110 -4.07 8.38 -7.74
C LEU A 110 -3.00 8.31 -8.84
N ALA A 111 -2.29 9.41 -9.10
CA ALA A 111 -1.25 9.50 -10.12
C ALA A 111 -0.05 8.60 -9.81
N PHE A 112 0.31 8.44 -8.53
CA PHE A 112 1.35 7.50 -8.10
C PHE A 112 0.88 6.04 -8.05
N GLY A 113 -0.44 5.80 -8.00
CA GLY A 113 -1.01 4.46 -7.96
C GLY A 113 -1.19 3.81 -9.34
N ILE A 114 -1.33 4.61 -10.40
CA ILE A 114 -1.67 4.12 -11.75
C ILE A 114 -0.69 4.70 -12.78
N GLY A 115 0.00 3.81 -13.52
CA GLY A 115 0.64 4.13 -14.80
C GLY A 115 2.13 4.53 -14.74
N PRO A 116 2.65 5.23 -15.76
CA PRO A 116 4.09 5.41 -16.03
C PRO A 116 4.84 6.28 -15.01
N LEU A 117 4.12 7.01 -14.15
CA LEU A 117 4.71 7.79 -13.06
C LEU A 117 5.25 6.92 -11.93
N ALA A 118 4.60 5.76 -11.68
CA ALA A 118 5.10 4.79 -10.71
C ALA A 118 6.44 4.21 -11.17
N ASP A 119 6.57 3.89 -12.46
CA ASP A 119 7.83 3.40 -13.06
C ASP A 119 8.95 4.44 -12.97
N HIS A 120 8.62 5.71 -13.23
CA HIS A 120 9.60 6.80 -13.12
C HIS A 120 10.06 7.03 -11.66
N LEU A 121 9.16 6.86 -10.69
CA LEU A 121 9.51 6.89 -9.26
C LEU A 121 10.40 5.71 -8.87
N MET A 122 10.07 4.49 -9.32
CA MET A 122 10.90 3.32 -9.07
C MET A 122 12.30 3.49 -9.66
N GLY A 123 12.41 4.06 -10.87
CA GLY A 123 13.70 4.41 -11.48
C GLY A 123 14.51 5.43 -10.67
N LEU A 124 13.86 6.49 -10.16
CA LEU A 124 14.52 7.47 -9.29
C LEU A 124 14.98 6.86 -7.96
N VAL A 125 14.15 6.02 -7.35
CA VAL A 125 14.48 5.31 -6.10
C VAL A 125 15.63 4.34 -6.32
N SER A 126 15.64 3.60 -7.44
CA SER A 126 16.72 2.69 -7.79
C SER A 126 18.05 3.43 -7.97
N ASN A 127 18.06 4.53 -8.74
CA ASN A 127 19.26 5.34 -8.95
C ASN A 127 19.78 5.94 -7.63
N ALA A 128 18.89 6.40 -6.75
CA ALA A 128 19.27 6.87 -5.42
C ALA A 128 19.84 5.74 -4.57
N ALA A 129 19.22 4.56 -4.56
CA ALA A 129 19.71 3.39 -3.82
C ALA A 129 21.11 2.96 -4.28
N ILE A 130 21.37 2.95 -5.59
CA ILE A 130 22.68 2.60 -6.16
C ILE A 130 23.73 3.65 -5.79
N ALA A 131 23.37 4.95 -5.73
CA ALA A 131 24.30 6.02 -5.34
C ALA A 131 24.67 6.02 -3.84
N PHE A 132 23.93 5.28 -3.00
CA PHE A 132 24.23 5.13 -1.57
C PHE A 132 25.27 4.03 -1.27
N PHE A 133 25.57 3.16 -2.24
CA PHE A 133 26.59 2.11 -2.15
C PHE A 133 27.84 2.48 -2.97
#